data_AF-A0A3E1R9Y4-F1
#
_entry.id   AF-A0A3E1R9Y4-F1
#
_cell.length_a   1.000
_cell.length_b   1.000
_cell.length_c   1.000
_cell.angle_alpha   90.00
_cell.angle_beta   90.00
_cell.angle_gamma   90.00
#
_symmetry.space_group_name_H-M   'P 1'
#
loop_
_entity.id
_entity.type
_entity.pdbx_description
1 polymer ?
#
loop_
_entity_poly.entity_id
_entity_poly.type
_entity_poly.pdbx_seq_one_letter_code
_entity_poly.pdbx_strand_id
1 'polypeptide(L)'
;MALALILFFLVAALCLLVLDLYRRSRHTLILQVPGGLRFEAQKFSVQINRQQQDMQVQCSWALLTPPSESVPQQPVQPGAVDHRFAAVGIAVEVRHCEQHQEGVSAPVRTGRFDIVIRDADGTQLTIARVNGAVAASFKYFYLQVRVWIDKLEKRLERERIERLRAEAVEEQARQHAELMAGLRADKPTHEPLSETDCNAMAEAQIASWRQAAGFTGQHSAHHTDPKGEVLWFVDLAADGRITLHAHKQTIHATLLGARIVATMGEIEVGVRDAYWTEDNPDLCVFLVLKGHSVESRRAWKERLEILGNGLAVGSAA
;
A
#
# COMPACT_ATOMS: atom_id res chain seq x y z
N MET A 1 29.47 -39.70 -61.32
CA MET A 1 29.11 -40.02 -59.92
C MET A 1 29.63 -39.01 -58.90
N ALA A 2 30.92 -38.63 -58.92
CA ALA A 2 31.48 -37.70 -57.92
C ALA A 2 30.76 -36.34 -57.82
N LEU A 3 30.37 -35.75 -58.95
CA LEU A 3 29.68 -34.44 -58.98
C LEU A 3 28.29 -34.47 -58.33
N ALA A 4 27.56 -35.59 -58.47
CA ALA A 4 26.25 -35.78 -57.86
C ALA A 4 26.35 -35.94 -56.33
N LEU A 5 27.40 -36.63 -55.85
CA LEU A 5 27.71 -36.75 -54.42
C LEU A 5 28.06 -35.38 -53.81
N ILE A 6 28.90 -34.59 -54.46
CA ILE A 6 29.26 -33.24 -53.99
C ILE A 6 28.03 -32.33 -53.89
N LEU A 7 27.18 -32.34 -54.92
CA LEU A 7 25.94 -31.56 -54.92
C LEU A 7 24.99 -31.99 -53.79
N PHE A 8 24.87 -33.30 -53.55
CA PHE A 8 24.07 -33.84 -52.45
C PHE A 8 24.56 -33.35 -51.08
N PHE A 9 25.87 -33.39 -50.82
CA PHE A 9 26.44 -32.89 -49.56
C PHE A 9 26.25 -31.38 -49.39
N LEU A 10 26.40 -30.59 -50.45
CA LEU A 10 26.16 -29.14 -50.41
C LEU A 10 24.71 -28.81 -50.08
N VAL A 11 23.75 -29.49 -50.71
CA VAL A 11 22.32 -29.30 -50.42
C VAL A 11 21.99 -29.74 -48.99
N ALA A 12 22.51 -30.87 -48.54
CA ALA A 12 22.32 -31.34 -47.16
C ALA A 12 22.89 -30.35 -46.13
N ALA A 13 24.11 -29.83 -46.35
CA ALA A 13 24.73 -28.83 -45.49
C ALA A 13 23.92 -27.52 -45.46
N LEU A 14 23.45 -27.05 -46.62
CA LEU A 14 22.59 -25.87 -46.70
C LEU A 14 21.26 -26.08 -45.95
N CYS A 15 20.63 -27.25 -46.12
CA CYS A 15 19.41 -27.59 -45.39
C CYS A 15 19.62 -27.60 -43.87
N LEU A 16 20.72 -28.19 -43.38
CA LEU A 16 21.06 -28.19 -41.97
C LEU A 16 21.32 -26.78 -41.44
N LEU A 17 22.01 -25.95 -42.21
CA LEU A 17 22.29 -24.56 -41.85
C LEU A 17 21.00 -23.73 -41.80
N VAL A 18 20.09 -23.91 -42.76
CA VAL A 18 18.76 -23.28 -42.75
C VAL A 18 17.94 -23.75 -41.54
N LEU A 19 17.95 -25.06 -41.23
CA LEU A 19 17.24 -25.60 -40.06
C LEU A 19 17.80 -25.07 -38.74
N ASP A 20 19.13 -24.96 -38.62
CA ASP A 20 19.79 -24.43 -37.43
C ASP A 20 19.48 -22.93 -37.26
N LEU A 21 19.57 -22.13 -38.34
CA LEU A 21 19.14 -20.73 -38.33
C LEU A 21 17.65 -20.59 -37.93
N TYR A 22 16.81 -21.48 -38.43
CA TYR A 22 15.37 -21.46 -38.13
C TYR A 22 15.08 -21.83 -36.68
N ARG A 23 15.80 -22.83 -36.12
CA ARG A 23 15.74 -23.16 -34.68
C ARG A 23 16.21 -21.99 -33.84
N ARG A 24 17.40 -21.43 -34.12
CA ARG A 24 17.95 -20.25 -33.43
C ARG A 24 17.00 -19.05 -33.44
N SER A 25 16.31 -18.81 -34.54
CA SER A 25 15.33 -17.72 -34.65
C SER A 25 14.08 -17.87 -33.78
N ARG A 26 13.83 -19.07 -33.24
CA ARG A 26 12.69 -19.40 -32.38
C ARG A 26 13.09 -19.62 -30.92
N HIS A 27 14.38 -19.65 -30.61
CA HIS A 27 14.85 -19.82 -29.25
C HIS A 27 14.50 -18.59 -28.42
N THR A 28 13.76 -18.84 -27.35
CA THR A 28 13.45 -17.89 -26.30
C THR A 28 13.94 -18.44 -24.97
N LEU A 29 14.44 -17.57 -24.12
CA LEU A 29 14.87 -17.91 -22.76
C LEU A 29 14.15 -17.00 -21.77
N ILE A 30 13.68 -17.58 -20.68
CA ILE A 30 13.20 -16.84 -19.52
C ILE A 30 14.16 -17.17 -18.38
N LEU A 31 14.94 -16.18 -17.98
CA LEU A 31 15.98 -16.29 -16.97
C LEU A 31 15.56 -15.56 -15.69
N GLN A 32 15.82 -16.17 -14.55
CA GLN A 32 15.83 -15.46 -13.27
C GLN A 32 17.13 -14.68 -13.18
N VAL A 33 17.04 -13.36 -13.03
CA VAL A 33 18.20 -12.48 -12.85
C VAL A 33 18.15 -11.86 -11.46
N PRO A 34 19.29 -11.42 -10.89
CA PRO A 34 19.27 -10.70 -9.62
C PRO A 34 18.29 -9.52 -9.69
N GLY A 35 17.30 -9.51 -8.80
CA GLY A 35 16.29 -8.46 -8.76
C GLY A 35 15.13 -8.60 -9.75
N GLY A 36 15.03 -9.66 -10.57
CA GLY A 36 13.83 -9.83 -11.42
C GLY A 36 13.89 -10.95 -12.45
N LEU A 37 13.20 -10.72 -13.58
CA LEU A 37 13.04 -11.68 -14.66
C LEU A 37 13.55 -11.08 -15.97
N ARG A 38 14.21 -11.90 -16.80
CA ARG A 38 14.65 -11.49 -18.13
C ARG A 38 14.10 -12.45 -19.17
N PHE A 39 13.42 -11.90 -20.16
CA PHE A 39 13.09 -12.57 -21.41
C PHE A 39 14.18 -12.25 -22.43
N GLU A 40 14.67 -13.26 -23.13
CA GLU A 40 15.67 -13.12 -24.18
C GLU A 40 15.24 -13.85 -25.44
N ALA A 41 15.31 -13.15 -26.56
CA ALA A 41 15.15 -13.68 -27.91
C ALA A 41 16.27 -13.12 -28.80
N GLN A 42 16.49 -13.71 -29.98
CA GLN A 42 17.63 -13.39 -30.84
C GLN A 42 17.86 -11.89 -31.12
N LYS A 43 16.79 -11.09 -31.19
CA LYS A 43 16.86 -9.68 -31.57
C LYS A 43 16.39 -8.71 -30.50
N PHE A 44 15.89 -9.21 -29.38
CA PHE A 44 15.45 -8.37 -28.28
C PHE A 44 15.46 -9.10 -26.95
N SER A 45 15.70 -8.36 -25.89
CA SER A 45 15.53 -8.82 -24.52
C SER A 45 14.71 -7.81 -23.72
N VAL A 46 13.88 -8.33 -22.82
CA VAL A 46 13.09 -7.53 -21.89
C VAL A 46 13.46 -7.96 -20.49
N GLN A 47 13.97 -7.05 -19.69
CA GLN A 47 14.36 -7.29 -18.31
C GLN A 47 13.50 -6.46 -17.37
N ILE A 48 13.08 -7.07 -16.27
CA ILE A 48 12.36 -6.39 -15.19
C ILE A 48 13.30 -6.23 -14.02
N ASN A 49 13.34 -5.03 -13.47
CA ASN A 49 14.03 -4.76 -12.22
C ASN A 49 13.01 -4.45 -11.13
N ARG A 50 12.82 -5.40 -10.20
CA ARG A 50 11.85 -5.25 -9.10
C ARG A 50 12.29 -4.22 -8.07
N GLN A 51 13.59 -3.97 -7.93
CA GLN A 51 14.11 -2.97 -6.99
C GLN A 51 13.94 -1.56 -7.55
N GLN A 52 14.28 -1.36 -8.83
CA GLN A 52 14.13 -0.06 -9.51
C GLN A 52 12.70 0.20 -9.98
N GLN A 53 11.82 -0.81 -9.94
CA GLN A 53 10.43 -0.74 -10.38
C GLN A 53 10.29 -0.34 -11.86
N ASP A 54 11.20 -0.84 -12.69
CA ASP A 54 11.25 -0.54 -14.12
C ASP A 54 11.33 -1.80 -14.98
N MET A 55 11.09 -1.60 -16.28
CA MET A 55 11.24 -2.61 -17.32
C MET A 55 12.15 -2.06 -18.42
N GLN A 56 13.29 -2.71 -18.62
CA GLN A 56 14.24 -2.38 -19.67
C GLN A 56 13.99 -3.25 -20.91
N VAL A 57 13.89 -2.61 -22.07
CA VAL A 57 13.73 -3.25 -23.36
C VAL A 57 14.92 -2.91 -24.23
N GLN A 58 15.67 -3.95 -24.60
CA GLN A 58 16.79 -3.87 -25.53
C GLN A 58 16.41 -4.60 -26.80
N CYS A 59 16.54 -3.96 -27.96
CA CYS A 59 16.25 -4.57 -29.24
C CYS A 59 17.15 -4.00 -30.33
N SER A 60 17.55 -4.85 -31.27
CA SER A 60 18.35 -4.43 -32.43
C SER A 60 17.54 -3.60 -33.43
N TRP A 61 16.21 -3.71 -33.36
CA TRP A 61 15.28 -3.04 -34.29
C TRP A 61 13.91 -2.85 -33.65
N ALA A 62 13.54 -1.60 -33.37
CA ALA A 62 12.20 -1.20 -32.97
C ALA A 62 11.89 0.23 -33.41
N LEU A 63 10.59 0.57 -33.37
CA LEU A 63 10.08 1.91 -33.56
C LEU A 63 9.71 2.50 -32.20
N LEU A 64 10.40 3.55 -31.76
CA LEU A 64 10.09 4.29 -30.54
C LEU A 64 9.34 5.58 -30.91
N THR A 65 8.06 5.65 -30.62
CA THR A 65 7.22 6.82 -30.84
C THR A 65 7.10 7.60 -29.54
N PRO A 66 7.54 8.87 -29.48
CA PRO A 66 7.35 9.72 -28.30
C PRO A 66 5.87 10.10 -28.11
N PRO A 67 5.48 10.60 -26.93
CA PRO A 67 4.10 11.01 -26.67
C PRO A 67 3.63 12.12 -27.63
N SER A 68 2.35 12.05 -28.00
CA SER A 68 1.79 12.73 -29.17
C SER A 68 1.72 14.27 -29.08
N GLU A 69 2.13 14.89 -27.96
CA GLU A 69 2.01 16.35 -27.75
C GLU A 69 3.21 17.16 -28.26
N SER A 70 4.33 16.54 -28.67
CA SER A 70 5.50 17.27 -29.17
C SER A 70 5.67 17.16 -30.69
N VAL A 71 5.15 18.16 -31.42
CA VAL A 71 5.58 18.60 -32.78
C VAL A 71 5.17 17.69 -33.97
N PRO A 72 4.90 18.24 -35.19
CA PRO A 72 4.57 17.42 -36.37
C PRO A 72 5.69 16.43 -36.70
N GLN A 73 5.31 15.16 -36.74
CA GLN A 73 6.19 13.99 -36.76
C GLN A 73 7.06 13.92 -38.01
N GLN A 74 8.38 14.07 -37.85
CA GLN A 74 9.31 13.38 -38.73
C GLN A 74 9.15 11.87 -38.51
N PRO A 75 9.16 11.04 -39.58
CA PRO A 75 9.07 9.59 -39.43
C PRO A 75 10.26 9.12 -38.58
N VAL A 76 9.98 8.68 -37.35
CA VAL A 76 11.00 8.11 -36.47
C VAL A 76 11.54 6.87 -37.18
N GLN A 77 12.81 6.91 -37.56
CA GLN A 77 13.41 5.79 -38.25
C GLN A 77 13.58 4.63 -37.25
N PRO A 78 13.16 3.41 -37.63
CA PRO A 78 13.38 2.24 -36.81
C PRO A 78 14.88 1.96 -36.67
N GLY A 79 15.32 1.57 -35.47
CA GLY A 79 16.73 1.36 -35.16
C GLY A 79 16.95 0.51 -33.92
N ALA A 80 18.20 0.37 -33.50
CA ALA A 80 18.53 -0.26 -32.23
C ALA A 80 18.06 0.64 -31.08
N VAL A 81 17.39 0.04 -30.10
CA VAL A 81 16.81 0.76 -28.96
C VAL A 81 17.20 0.03 -27.67
N ASP A 82 17.65 0.81 -26.68
CA ASP A 82 17.70 0.44 -25.27
C ASP A 82 16.86 1.48 -24.52
N HIS A 83 15.69 1.07 -24.04
CA HIS A 83 14.73 1.98 -23.41
C HIS A 83 14.20 1.40 -22.11
N ARG A 84 13.94 2.27 -21.13
CA ARG A 84 13.42 1.90 -19.81
C ARG A 84 12.05 2.51 -19.62
N PHE A 85 11.10 1.65 -19.25
CA PHE A 85 9.74 2.04 -18.90
C PHE A 85 9.56 1.93 -17.39
N ALA A 86 8.85 2.89 -16.79
CA ALA A 86 8.30 2.69 -15.45
C ALA A 86 7.36 1.48 -15.47
N ALA A 87 7.45 0.61 -14.47
CA ALA A 87 6.61 -0.59 -14.42
C ALA A 87 5.12 -0.25 -14.17
N VAL A 88 4.86 0.85 -13.49
CA VAL A 88 3.51 1.35 -13.20
C VAL A 88 2.90 1.96 -14.45
N GLY A 89 1.65 1.60 -14.76
CA GLY A 89 0.95 2.14 -15.93
C GLY A 89 1.45 1.63 -17.28
N ILE A 90 2.33 0.62 -17.30
CA ILE A 90 2.81 0.02 -18.55
C ILE A 90 1.75 -0.91 -19.15
N ALA A 91 1.52 -0.79 -20.46
CA ALA A 91 0.62 -1.62 -21.22
C ALA A 91 1.37 -2.32 -22.35
N VAL A 92 1.34 -3.65 -22.36
CA VAL A 92 1.92 -4.46 -23.44
C VAL A 92 0.83 -5.18 -24.21
N GLU A 93 0.89 -5.06 -25.53
CA GLU A 93 -0.04 -5.64 -26.47
C GLU A 93 0.70 -6.45 -27.53
N VAL A 94 0.19 -7.63 -27.87
CA VAL A 94 0.75 -8.49 -28.92
C VAL A 94 -0.26 -8.57 -30.05
N ARG A 95 -0.01 -7.85 -31.15
CA ARG A 95 -0.91 -7.71 -32.31
C ARG A 95 -0.49 -8.62 -33.45
N HIS A 96 -1.44 -9.10 -34.24
CA HIS A 96 -1.12 -9.80 -35.48
C HIS A 96 -0.73 -8.80 -36.57
N CYS A 97 0.32 -9.11 -37.34
CA CYS A 97 0.62 -8.36 -38.55
C CYS A 97 -0.34 -8.76 -39.67
N GLU A 98 -1.15 -7.81 -40.10
CA GLU A 98 -2.05 -7.94 -41.24
C GLU A 98 -1.40 -7.32 -42.49
N GLN A 99 -1.42 -8.06 -43.59
CA GLN A 99 -0.94 -7.55 -44.88
C GLN A 99 -2.14 -7.36 -45.79
N HIS A 100 -2.36 -6.12 -46.22
CA HIS A 100 -3.25 -5.81 -47.33
C HIS A 100 -2.49 -6.13 -48.63
N GLN A 101 -2.99 -7.10 -49.39
CA GLN A 101 -2.56 -7.31 -50.77
C GLN A 101 -3.48 -6.49 -51.68
N GLU A 102 -2.90 -5.73 -52.61
CA GLU A 102 -3.67 -5.04 -53.64
C GLU A 102 -4.55 -6.03 -54.39
N GLY A 103 -5.86 -5.79 -54.39
CA GLY A 103 -6.85 -6.66 -55.03
C GLY A 103 -7.57 -7.65 -54.10
N VAL A 104 -7.20 -7.76 -52.82
CA VAL A 104 -7.91 -8.59 -51.84
C VAL A 104 -8.60 -7.70 -50.80
N SER A 105 -9.93 -7.82 -50.66
CA SER A 105 -10.76 -6.98 -49.79
C SER A 105 -10.61 -7.26 -48.29
N ALA A 106 -9.98 -8.38 -47.91
CA ALA A 106 -9.75 -8.76 -46.53
C ALA A 106 -8.24 -8.92 -46.24
N PRO A 107 -7.73 -8.36 -45.12
CA PRO A 107 -6.32 -8.49 -44.74
C PRO A 107 -5.93 -9.94 -44.50
N VAL A 108 -4.77 -10.36 -45.02
CA VAL A 108 -4.24 -11.71 -44.82
C VAL A 108 -3.31 -11.74 -43.60
N ARG A 109 -3.56 -12.66 -42.66
CA ARG A 109 -2.69 -12.86 -41.48
C ARG A 109 -1.36 -13.51 -41.90
N THR A 110 -0.26 -12.80 -41.65
CA THR A 110 1.09 -13.21 -42.12
C THR A 110 1.81 -14.21 -41.20
N GLY A 111 1.20 -14.62 -40.09
CA GLY A 111 1.85 -15.45 -39.06
C GLY A 111 2.93 -14.72 -38.24
N ARG A 112 3.06 -13.40 -38.44
CA ARG A 112 3.95 -12.50 -37.68
C ARG A 112 3.14 -11.63 -36.72
N PHE A 113 3.83 -11.13 -35.71
CA PHE A 113 3.23 -10.36 -34.63
C PHE A 113 4.05 -9.10 -34.34
N ASP A 114 3.38 -8.05 -33.89
CA ASP A 114 4.01 -6.85 -33.36
C ASP A 114 3.81 -6.83 -31.85
N ILE A 115 4.90 -6.60 -31.11
CA ILE A 115 4.85 -6.37 -29.66
C ILE A 115 4.89 -4.86 -29.46
N VAL A 116 3.81 -4.32 -28.89
CA VAL A 116 3.65 -2.90 -28.62
C VAL A 116 3.71 -2.70 -27.10
N ILE A 117 4.65 -1.90 -26.64
CA ILE A 117 4.85 -1.54 -25.24
C ILE A 117 4.55 -0.05 -25.11
N ARG A 118 3.67 0.33 -24.19
CA ARG A 118 3.27 1.71 -23.93
C ARG A 118 3.44 2.04 -22.45
N ASP A 119 3.96 3.21 -22.14
CA ASP A 119 3.90 3.75 -20.77
C ASP A 119 2.67 4.63 -20.55
N ALA A 120 2.53 5.12 -19.31
CA ALA A 120 1.49 6.06 -18.92
C ALA A 120 1.66 7.44 -19.57
N ASP A 121 2.89 7.83 -19.91
CA ASP A 121 3.22 9.12 -20.50
C ASP A 121 2.85 9.18 -21.99
N GLY A 122 2.59 8.03 -22.62
CA GLY A 122 2.19 7.90 -24.02
C GLY A 122 3.33 7.54 -24.97
N THR A 123 4.53 7.27 -24.45
CA THR A 123 5.64 6.69 -25.23
C THR A 123 5.29 5.28 -25.66
N GLN A 124 5.47 4.98 -26.94
CA GLN A 124 5.20 3.67 -27.51
C GLN A 124 6.44 3.07 -28.16
N LEU A 125 6.84 1.87 -27.74
CA LEU A 125 7.84 1.07 -28.44
C LEU A 125 7.16 -0.10 -29.16
N THR A 126 7.44 -0.23 -30.45
CA THR A 126 6.92 -1.30 -31.29
C THR A 126 8.05 -2.18 -31.82
N ILE A 127 8.09 -3.44 -31.35
CA ILE A 127 8.99 -4.48 -31.88
C ILE A 127 8.23 -5.20 -32.98
N ALA A 128 8.57 -4.88 -34.22
CA ALA A 128 7.82 -5.34 -35.38
C ALA A 128 8.22 -6.75 -35.84
N ARG A 129 7.28 -7.48 -36.45
CA ARG A 129 7.53 -8.73 -37.21
C ARG A 129 8.16 -9.86 -36.40
N VAL A 130 7.74 -10.02 -35.15
CA VAL A 130 8.12 -11.12 -34.26
C VAL A 130 7.49 -12.44 -34.73
N ASN A 131 8.24 -13.53 -34.63
CA ASN A 131 7.74 -14.87 -34.95
C ASN A 131 6.65 -15.29 -33.94
N GLY A 132 5.59 -15.97 -34.40
CA GLY A 132 4.51 -16.44 -33.53
C GLY A 132 4.94 -17.27 -32.31
N ALA A 133 5.96 -18.13 -32.44
CA ALA A 133 6.47 -18.89 -31.30
C ALA A 133 7.13 -18.00 -30.24
N VAL A 134 7.86 -16.97 -30.68
CA VAL A 134 8.49 -15.97 -29.82
C VAL A 134 7.42 -15.09 -29.17
N ALA A 135 6.41 -14.66 -29.94
CA ALA A 135 5.29 -13.86 -29.45
C ALA A 135 4.46 -14.63 -28.41
N ALA A 136 4.22 -15.93 -28.60
CA ALA A 136 3.55 -16.78 -27.62
C ALA A 136 4.36 -16.93 -26.32
N SER A 137 5.67 -17.18 -26.43
CA SER A 137 6.58 -17.25 -25.27
C SER A 137 6.63 -15.92 -24.51
N PHE A 138 6.71 -14.82 -25.25
CA PHE A 138 6.71 -13.47 -24.69
C PHE A 138 5.39 -13.15 -23.99
N LYS A 139 4.25 -13.57 -24.55
CA LYS A 139 2.94 -13.43 -23.89
C LYS A 139 2.91 -14.16 -22.55
N TYR A 140 3.46 -15.38 -22.49
CA TYR A 140 3.55 -16.12 -21.21
C TYR A 140 4.44 -15.40 -20.20
N PHE A 141 5.62 -14.92 -20.63
CA PHE A 141 6.48 -14.08 -19.80
C PHE A 141 5.71 -12.86 -19.28
N TYR A 142 5.08 -12.08 -20.17
CA TYR A 142 4.35 -10.86 -19.82
C TYR A 142 3.19 -11.10 -18.83
N LEU A 143 2.52 -12.25 -18.89
CA LEU A 143 1.50 -12.59 -17.88
C LEU A 143 2.09 -12.64 -16.46
N GLN A 144 3.31 -13.14 -16.30
CA GLN A 144 4.01 -13.13 -15.00
C GLN A 144 4.39 -11.71 -14.57
N VAL A 145 4.81 -10.89 -15.54
CA VAL A 145 5.15 -9.46 -15.34
C VAL A 145 3.92 -8.69 -14.88
N ARG A 146 2.78 -8.89 -15.53
CA ARG A 146 1.52 -8.21 -15.23
C ARG A 146 1.09 -8.47 -13.79
N VAL A 147 1.15 -9.71 -13.31
CA VAL A 147 0.84 -10.03 -11.90
C VAL A 147 1.75 -9.28 -10.94
N TRP A 148 3.02 -9.07 -11.30
CA TRP A 148 3.93 -8.28 -10.50
C TRP A 148 3.60 -6.78 -10.54
N ILE A 149 3.29 -6.22 -11.71
CA ILE A 149 2.83 -4.84 -11.87
C ILE A 149 1.56 -4.59 -11.05
N ASP A 150 0.55 -5.46 -11.16
CA ASP A 150 -0.70 -5.33 -10.41
C ASP A 150 -0.45 -5.28 -8.88
N LYS A 151 0.53 -6.05 -8.39
CA LYS A 151 0.93 -6.03 -6.96
C LYS A 151 1.66 -4.75 -6.59
N LEU A 152 2.50 -4.25 -7.49
CA LEU A 152 3.23 -3.00 -7.31
C LEU A 152 2.26 -1.82 -7.22
N GLU A 153 1.32 -1.71 -8.16
CA GLU A 153 0.30 -0.65 -8.20
C GLU A 153 -0.56 -0.66 -6.93
N LYS A 154 -1.04 -1.84 -6.50
CA LYS A 154 -1.79 -1.97 -5.24
C LYS A 154 -0.97 -1.59 -4.01
N ARG A 155 0.34 -1.84 -4.01
CA ARG A 155 1.21 -1.42 -2.91
C ARG A 155 1.36 0.09 -2.89
N LEU A 156 1.64 0.71 -4.03
CA LEU A 156 1.79 2.16 -4.15
C LEU A 156 0.50 2.91 -3.80
N GLU A 157 -0.66 2.38 -4.18
CA GLU A 157 -1.95 2.97 -3.82
C GLU A 157 -2.19 2.93 -2.31
N ARG A 158 -1.86 1.82 -1.64
CA ARG A 158 -1.92 1.74 -0.16
C ARG A 158 -0.98 2.74 0.50
N GLU A 159 0.26 2.82 0.05
CA GLU A 159 1.24 3.79 0.56
C GLU A 159 0.78 5.25 0.32
N ARG A 160 0.05 5.52 -0.76
CA ARG A 160 -0.54 6.83 -1.02
C ARG A 160 -1.68 7.14 -0.05
N ILE A 161 -2.60 6.19 0.15
CA ILE A 161 -3.72 6.34 1.08
C ILE A 161 -3.21 6.51 2.52
N GLU A 162 -2.20 5.75 2.93
CA GLU A 162 -1.59 5.87 4.26
C GLU A 162 -0.93 7.23 4.47
N ARG A 163 -0.20 7.74 3.47
CA ARG A 163 0.37 9.10 3.52
C ARG A 163 -0.70 10.17 3.65
N LEU A 164 -1.76 10.11 2.85
CA LEU A 164 -2.86 11.06 2.94
C LEU A 164 -3.57 11.01 4.30
N ARG A 165 -3.72 9.81 4.90
CA ARG A 165 -4.26 9.67 6.26
C ARG A 165 -3.32 10.27 7.30
N ALA A 166 -2.01 10.05 7.19
CA ALA A 166 -1.02 10.62 8.08
C ALA A 166 -1.02 12.16 7.99
N GLU A 167 -1.03 12.70 6.78
CA GLU A 167 -1.13 14.14 6.53
C GLU A 167 -2.43 14.72 7.10
N ALA A 168 -3.58 14.06 6.91
CA ALA A 168 -4.85 14.50 7.48
C ALA A 168 -4.83 14.49 9.03
N VAL A 169 -4.17 13.51 9.66
CA VAL A 169 -3.99 13.49 11.12
C VAL A 169 -3.06 14.62 11.57
N GLU A 170 -1.98 14.90 10.85
CA GLU A 170 -1.09 16.03 11.14
C GLU A 170 -1.79 17.38 10.97
N GLU A 171 -2.58 17.56 9.92
CA GLU A 171 -3.36 18.78 9.70
C GLU A 171 -4.43 18.96 10.77
N GLN A 172 -5.12 17.89 11.17
CA GLN A 172 -6.04 17.94 12.31
C GLN A 172 -5.32 18.27 13.61
N ALA A 173 -4.11 17.72 13.83
CA ALA A 173 -3.30 18.05 14.99
C ALA A 173 -2.83 19.52 14.97
N ARG A 174 -2.47 20.07 13.79
CA ARG A 174 -2.12 21.48 13.62
C ARG A 174 -3.31 22.40 13.81
N GLN A 175 -4.46 22.10 13.21
CA GLN A 175 -5.70 22.87 13.40
C GLN A 175 -6.14 22.85 14.87
N HIS A 176 -6.04 21.70 15.53
CA HIS A 176 -6.31 21.61 16.97
C HIS A 176 -5.26 22.38 17.79
N ALA A 177 -3.97 22.36 17.40
CA ALA A 177 -2.94 23.15 18.05
C ALA A 177 -3.13 24.67 17.85
N GLU A 178 -3.57 25.11 16.67
CA GLU A 178 -3.88 26.50 16.34
C GLU A 178 -5.15 26.99 17.04
N LEU A 179 -6.21 26.18 17.07
CA LEU A 179 -7.39 26.43 17.93
C LEU A 179 -6.96 26.58 19.39
N MET A 180 -6.07 25.71 19.87
CA MET A 180 -5.54 25.81 21.24
C MET A 180 -4.60 26.99 21.45
N ALA A 181 -3.90 27.45 20.42
CA ALA A 181 -3.06 28.64 20.48
C ALA A 181 -3.91 29.92 20.45
N GLY A 182 -4.96 29.98 19.63
CA GLY A 182 -5.95 31.06 19.64
C GLY A 182 -6.69 31.16 20.97
N LEU A 183 -7.11 30.02 21.53
CA LEU A 183 -7.69 29.94 22.89
C LEU A 183 -6.69 30.30 24.01
N ARG A 184 -5.38 30.27 23.74
CA ARG A 184 -4.32 30.74 24.65
C ARG A 184 -3.98 32.21 24.46
N ALA A 185 -4.11 32.75 23.25
CA ALA A 185 -3.84 34.15 22.93
C ALA A 185 -4.97 35.09 23.43
N ASP A 186 -6.21 34.60 23.52
CA ASP A 186 -7.36 35.36 24.04
C ASP A 186 -7.61 35.23 25.55
N LYS A 187 -6.72 34.55 26.30
CA LYS A 187 -6.90 34.40 27.76
C LYS A 187 -5.95 35.33 28.54
N PRO A 188 -6.48 36.29 29.33
CA PRO A 188 -5.65 37.04 30.27
C PRO A 188 -5.02 36.06 31.27
N THR A 189 -3.76 36.30 31.58
CA THR A 189 -2.97 35.58 32.57
C THR A 189 -3.66 35.64 33.93
N HIS A 190 -4.53 34.68 34.22
CA HIS A 190 -5.15 34.54 35.54
C HIS A 190 -4.25 33.73 36.47
N GLU A 191 -4.15 34.21 37.71
CA GLU A 191 -3.52 33.54 38.85
C GLU A 191 -4.00 32.09 38.99
N PRO A 192 -3.14 31.17 39.48
CA PRO A 192 -3.55 29.78 39.73
C PRO A 192 -4.75 29.74 40.67
N LEU A 193 -5.79 29.02 40.26
CA LEU A 193 -7.02 28.84 41.04
C LEU A 193 -6.69 28.15 42.37
N SER A 194 -7.49 28.46 43.40
CA SER A 194 -7.37 27.77 44.70
C SER A 194 -7.65 26.26 44.52
N GLU A 195 -7.02 25.41 45.34
CA GLU A 195 -7.23 23.95 45.27
C GLU A 195 -8.72 23.56 45.39
N THR A 196 -9.50 24.34 46.13
CA THR A 196 -10.95 24.16 46.28
C THR A 196 -11.71 24.43 44.98
N ASP A 197 -11.32 25.44 44.22
CA ASP A 197 -11.98 25.78 42.94
C ASP A 197 -11.59 24.78 41.85
N CYS A 198 -10.32 24.35 41.83
CA CYS A 198 -9.84 23.31 40.93
C CYS A 198 -10.61 21.99 41.11
N ASN A 199 -10.83 21.58 42.37
CA ASN A 199 -11.59 20.36 42.66
C ASN A 199 -13.06 20.48 42.25
N ALA A 200 -13.71 21.62 42.53
CA ALA A 200 -15.10 21.85 42.12
C ALA A 200 -15.29 21.81 40.59
N MET A 201 -14.34 22.37 39.83
CA MET A 201 -14.35 22.30 38.36
C MET A 201 -14.16 20.88 37.83
N ALA A 202 -13.25 20.12 38.44
CA ALA A 202 -13.02 18.72 38.08
C ALA A 202 -14.26 17.86 38.36
N GLU A 203 -14.89 18.05 39.52
CA GLU A 203 -16.13 17.36 39.88
C GLU A 203 -17.27 17.68 38.91
N ALA A 204 -17.41 18.94 38.47
CA ALA A 204 -18.41 19.32 37.48
C ALA A 204 -18.17 18.64 36.12
N GLN A 205 -16.92 18.55 35.66
CA GLN A 205 -16.56 17.83 34.44
C GLN A 205 -16.84 16.33 34.56
N ILE A 206 -16.45 15.72 35.67
CA ILE A 206 -16.69 14.31 35.96
C ILE A 206 -18.20 14.01 36.02
N ALA A 207 -18.99 14.89 36.65
CA ALA A 207 -20.44 14.75 36.72
C ALA A 207 -21.08 14.80 35.33
N SER A 208 -20.62 15.70 34.46
CA SER A 208 -21.08 15.77 33.06
C SER A 208 -20.79 14.46 32.31
N TRP A 209 -19.59 13.89 32.46
CA TRP A 209 -19.26 12.61 31.83
C TRP A 209 -20.05 11.43 32.38
N ARG A 210 -20.30 11.38 33.69
CA ARG A 210 -21.16 10.35 34.30
C ARG A 210 -22.60 10.45 33.80
N GLN A 211 -23.11 11.67 33.67
CA GLN A 211 -24.43 11.91 33.09
C GLN A 211 -24.50 11.42 31.64
N ALA A 212 -23.50 11.74 30.81
CA ALA A 212 -23.41 11.26 29.43
C ALA A 212 -23.25 9.74 29.33
N ALA A 213 -22.49 9.12 30.25
CA ALA A 213 -22.28 7.68 30.31
C ALA A 213 -23.53 6.90 30.75
N GLY A 214 -24.46 7.56 31.45
CA GLY A 214 -25.61 6.91 32.08
C GLY A 214 -25.23 5.97 33.23
N PHE A 215 -24.04 6.14 33.81
CA PHE A 215 -23.60 5.40 35.00
C PHE A 215 -22.57 6.17 35.82
N THR A 216 -22.42 5.76 37.08
CA THR A 216 -21.37 6.22 37.98
C THR A 216 -20.57 5.01 38.42
N GLY A 217 -19.25 5.05 38.24
CA GLY A 217 -18.36 3.97 38.66
C GLY A 217 -18.24 3.87 40.18
N GLN A 218 -17.92 2.68 40.65
CA GLN A 218 -17.59 2.41 42.07
C GLN A 218 -16.14 2.71 42.37
N HIS A 219 -15.30 2.67 41.34
CA HIS A 219 -13.90 3.03 41.41
C HIS A 219 -13.63 4.12 40.40
N SER A 220 -13.12 5.25 40.88
CA SER A 220 -12.80 6.39 40.03
C SER A 220 -11.44 6.96 40.41
N ALA A 221 -10.69 7.41 39.42
CA ALA A 221 -9.46 8.16 39.63
C ALA A 221 -9.32 9.21 38.53
N HIS A 222 -8.74 10.36 38.86
CA HIS A 222 -8.46 11.41 37.90
C HIS A 222 -7.21 12.19 38.30
N HIS A 223 -6.70 12.99 37.38
CA HIS A 223 -5.71 14.01 37.66
C HIS A 223 -6.09 15.30 36.97
N THR A 224 -5.87 16.41 37.65
CA THR A 224 -6.19 17.76 37.18
C THR A 224 -4.92 18.55 36.92
N ASP A 225 -5.00 19.50 35.99
CA ASP A 225 -3.98 20.51 35.81
C ASP A 225 -4.13 21.64 36.86
N PRO A 226 -3.16 22.57 36.98
CA PRO A 226 -3.26 23.71 37.89
C PRO A 226 -4.42 24.69 37.60
N LYS A 227 -5.21 24.45 36.56
CA LYS A 227 -6.38 25.24 36.18
C LYS A 227 -7.69 24.51 36.49
N GLY A 228 -7.63 23.32 37.09
CA GLY A 228 -8.80 22.51 37.41
C GLY A 228 -9.35 21.72 36.22
N GLU A 229 -8.65 21.65 35.08
CA GLU A 229 -9.04 20.80 33.96
C GLU A 229 -8.57 19.37 34.19
N VAL A 230 -9.45 18.39 33.95
CA VAL A 230 -9.10 16.98 34.12
C VAL A 230 -8.22 16.52 32.94
N LEU A 231 -6.98 16.12 33.23
CA LEU A 231 -6.00 15.65 32.25
C LEU A 231 -6.24 14.20 31.84
N TRP A 232 -6.59 13.36 32.82
CA TRP A 232 -7.03 12.00 32.59
C TRP A 232 -8.04 11.58 33.67
N PHE A 233 -8.96 10.70 33.32
CA PHE A 233 -9.97 10.15 34.23
C PHE A 233 -10.34 8.73 33.85
N VAL A 234 -10.59 7.91 34.87
CA VAL A 234 -11.14 6.56 34.76
C VAL A 234 -12.29 6.43 35.74
N ASP A 235 -13.44 5.97 35.26
CA ASP A 235 -14.61 5.61 36.07
C ASP A 235 -15.06 4.20 35.72
N LEU A 236 -15.05 3.30 36.70
CA LEU A 236 -15.28 1.88 36.50
C LEU A 236 -16.46 1.39 37.34
N ALA A 237 -17.46 0.82 36.67
CA ALA A 237 -18.61 0.17 37.29
C ALA A 237 -18.37 -1.34 37.51
N ALA A 238 -19.11 -1.95 38.44
CA ALA A 238 -19.02 -3.41 38.71
C ALA A 238 -19.38 -4.29 37.53
N ASP A 239 -20.24 -3.81 36.63
CA ASP A 239 -20.66 -4.52 35.42
C ASP A 239 -19.64 -4.40 34.28
N GLY A 240 -18.49 -3.77 34.54
CA GLY A 240 -17.40 -3.56 33.60
C GLY A 240 -17.67 -2.48 32.55
N ARG A 241 -18.72 -1.66 32.70
CA ARG A 241 -18.79 -0.37 32.02
C ARG A 241 -17.69 0.56 32.53
N ILE A 242 -17.08 1.28 31.60
CA ILE A 242 -15.94 2.14 31.89
C ILE A 242 -16.04 3.47 31.12
N THR A 243 -15.76 4.57 31.81
CA THR A 243 -15.53 5.88 31.20
C THR A 243 -14.05 6.18 31.28
N LEU A 244 -13.44 6.49 30.14
CA LEU A 244 -12.05 6.88 30.06
C LEU A 244 -11.97 8.27 29.45
N HIS A 245 -11.13 9.13 30.05
CA HIS A 245 -10.76 10.41 29.50
C HIS A 245 -9.24 10.51 29.49
N ALA A 246 -8.65 10.88 28.36
CA ALA A 246 -7.25 11.28 28.23
C ALA A 246 -7.07 12.02 26.90
N HIS A 247 -6.07 12.90 26.80
CA HIS A 247 -5.77 13.65 25.57
C HIS A 247 -7.00 14.38 24.98
N LYS A 248 -7.88 14.86 25.86
CA LYS A 248 -9.17 15.53 25.52
C LYS A 248 -10.19 14.68 24.78
N GLN A 249 -10.00 13.37 24.75
CA GLN A 249 -10.99 12.43 24.27
C GLN A 249 -11.66 11.78 25.46
N THR A 250 -12.98 11.63 25.41
CA THR A 250 -13.75 10.85 26.37
C THR A 250 -14.45 9.73 25.63
N ILE A 251 -14.37 8.51 26.16
CA ILE A 251 -15.15 7.37 25.68
C ILE A 251 -15.94 6.75 26.82
N HIS A 252 -17.13 6.26 26.50
CA HIS A 252 -17.96 5.43 27.36
C HIS A 252 -18.04 4.06 26.70
N ALA A 253 -17.43 3.04 27.32
CA ALA A 253 -17.23 1.73 26.72
C ALA A 253 -17.46 0.62 27.75
N THR A 254 -17.17 -0.62 27.34
CA THR A 254 -17.13 -1.79 28.21
C THR A 254 -15.73 -2.39 28.21
N LEU A 255 -15.37 -3.09 29.28
CA LEU A 255 -14.11 -3.84 29.35
C LEU A 255 -14.13 -5.16 28.55
N LEU A 256 -15.21 -5.48 27.84
CA LEU A 256 -15.29 -6.68 27.03
C LEU A 256 -14.31 -6.61 25.87
N GLY A 257 -13.32 -7.51 25.88
CA GLY A 257 -12.24 -7.52 24.88
C GLY A 257 -11.26 -6.35 25.00
N ALA A 258 -11.22 -5.68 26.16
CA ALA A 258 -10.24 -4.64 26.43
C ALA A 258 -8.82 -5.21 26.59
N ARG A 259 -7.82 -4.43 26.20
CA ARG A 259 -6.40 -4.72 26.41
C ARG A 259 -5.84 -3.79 27.48
N ILE A 260 -5.23 -4.34 28.52
CA ILE A 260 -4.68 -3.56 29.63
C ILE A 260 -3.18 -3.84 29.74
N VAL A 261 -2.37 -2.78 29.61
CA VAL A 261 -0.89 -2.90 29.65
C VAL A 261 -0.35 -1.90 30.68
N ALA A 262 0.47 -2.39 31.61
CA ALA A 262 1.23 -1.50 32.48
C ALA A 262 2.44 -0.94 31.73
N THR A 263 2.64 0.37 31.78
CA THR A 263 3.86 1.02 31.28
C THR A 263 4.70 1.53 32.45
N MET A 264 5.88 2.10 32.19
CA MET A 264 6.79 2.55 33.26
C MET A 264 6.20 3.63 34.19
N GLY A 265 5.16 4.36 33.78
CA GLY A 265 4.57 5.43 34.59
C GLY A 265 3.04 5.53 34.55
N GLU A 266 2.38 4.73 33.70
CA GLU A 266 0.97 4.87 33.35
C GLU A 266 0.35 3.48 33.15
N ILE A 267 -0.96 3.43 32.94
CA ILE A 267 -1.64 2.23 32.44
C ILE A 267 -2.24 2.59 31.08
N GLU A 268 -1.93 1.75 30.10
CA GLU A 268 -2.57 1.78 28.80
C GLU A 268 -3.82 0.89 28.85
N VAL A 269 -4.97 1.48 28.52
CA VAL A 269 -6.26 0.80 28.44
C VAL A 269 -6.80 0.96 27.02
N GLY A 270 -6.76 -0.14 26.25
CA GLY A 270 -7.38 -0.24 24.94
C GLY A 270 -8.79 -0.80 25.06
N VAL A 271 -9.80 -0.09 24.56
CA VAL A 271 -11.22 -0.52 24.58
C VAL A 271 -11.79 -0.54 23.16
N ARG A 272 -12.86 -1.33 22.97
CA ARG A 272 -13.62 -1.33 21.73
C ARG A 272 -14.47 -0.05 21.68
N ASP A 273 -14.34 0.70 20.59
CA ASP A 273 -15.20 1.85 20.33
C ASP A 273 -16.38 1.48 19.42
N ALA A 274 -17.14 2.48 18.98
CA ALA A 274 -18.28 2.27 18.08
C ALA A 274 -17.89 1.81 16.66
N TYR A 275 -16.61 1.91 16.29
CA TYR A 275 -16.10 1.56 14.97
C TYR A 275 -15.36 0.21 14.94
N TRP A 276 -15.19 -0.41 16.11
CA TRP A 276 -14.56 -1.71 16.25
C TRP A 276 -15.37 -2.81 15.55
N THR A 277 -14.71 -3.61 14.72
CA THR A 277 -15.29 -4.80 14.07
C THR A 277 -14.26 -5.94 14.04
N GLU A 278 -14.69 -7.16 13.74
CA GLU A 278 -13.74 -8.27 13.57
C GLU A 278 -12.75 -8.03 12.42
N ASP A 279 -13.19 -7.34 11.37
CA ASP A 279 -12.36 -6.97 10.21
C ASP A 279 -11.44 -5.77 10.49
N ASN A 280 -11.74 -4.97 11.54
CA ASN A 280 -10.93 -3.85 12.01
C ASN A 280 -10.74 -3.93 13.53
N PRO A 281 -9.76 -4.74 14.00
CA PRO A 281 -9.62 -5.07 15.41
C PRO A 281 -8.90 -3.99 16.24
N ASP A 282 -8.68 -2.79 15.69
CA ASP A 282 -7.97 -1.70 16.36
C ASP A 282 -8.76 -1.20 17.58
N LEU A 283 -8.09 -1.15 18.73
CA LEU A 283 -8.68 -0.66 19.98
C LEU A 283 -8.40 0.84 20.13
N CYS A 284 -9.37 1.57 20.69
CA CYS A 284 -9.17 2.95 21.11
C CYS A 284 -8.38 2.97 22.42
N VAL A 285 -7.21 3.61 22.44
CA VAL A 285 -6.22 3.50 23.52
C VAL A 285 -6.18 4.77 24.38
N PHE A 286 -6.24 4.59 25.69
CA PHE A 286 -6.14 5.65 26.69
C PHE A 286 -4.99 5.40 27.65
N LEU A 287 -4.22 6.44 27.95
CA LEU A 287 -3.16 6.44 28.95
C LEU A 287 -3.66 7.12 30.23
N VAL A 288 -3.77 6.38 31.32
CA VAL A 288 -4.34 6.85 32.59
C VAL A 288 -3.40 6.56 33.77
N LEU A 289 -3.71 7.13 34.94
CA LEU A 289 -2.96 6.94 36.19
C LEU A 289 -1.51 7.42 36.14
N LYS A 290 -1.24 8.42 35.28
CA LYS A 290 0.01 9.15 35.28
C LYS A 290 0.20 9.84 36.64
N GLY A 291 1.38 9.68 37.22
CA GLY A 291 1.74 10.29 38.51
C GLY A 291 1.29 9.50 39.74
N HIS A 292 0.53 8.40 39.59
CA HIS A 292 0.21 7.52 40.71
C HIS A 292 1.43 6.70 41.17
N SER A 293 1.34 6.10 42.36
CA SER A 293 2.36 5.13 42.81
C SER A 293 2.30 3.83 41.99
N VAL A 294 3.41 3.10 41.96
CA VAL A 294 3.48 1.77 41.30
C VAL A 294 2.42 0.82 41.87
N GLU A 295 2.22 0.82 43.19
CA GLU A 295 1.23 0.00 43.88
C GLU A 295 -0.20 0.37 43.47
N SER A 296 -0.51 1.68 43.41
CA SER A 296 -1.82 2.15 42.95
C SER A 296 -2.07 1.75 41.50
N ARG A 297 -1.08 1.85 40.62
CA ARG A 297 -1.21 1.37 39.23
C ARG A 297 -1.42 -0.13 39.17
N ARG A 298 -0.70 -0.91 39.99
CA ARG A 298 -0.86 -2.37 40.04
C ARG A 298 -2.27 -2.78 40.45
N ALA A 299 -2.81 -2.15 41.50
CA ALA A 299 -4.16 -2.42 41.98
C ALA A 299 -5.24 -2.05 40.94
N TRP A 300 -5.05 -0.94 40.22
CA TRP A 300 -5.93 -0.56 39.12
C TRP A 300 -5.87 -1.53 37.95
N LYS A 301 -4.66 -1.95 37.53
CA LYS A 301 -4.48 -2.96 36.49
C LYS A 301 -5.21 -4.25 36.84
N GLU A 302 -4.98 -4.77 38.05
CA GLU A 302 -5.60 -6.00 38.53
C GLU A 302 -7.13 -5.89 38.53
N ARG A 303 -7.68 -4.78 39.02
CA ARG A 303 -9.13 -4.54 39.02
C ARG A 303 -9.72 -4.54 37.60
N LEU A 304 -9.06 -3.86 36.66
CA LEU A 304 -9.50 -3.80 35.26
C LEU A 304 -9.42 -5.20 34.61
N GLU A 305 -8.36 -5.96 34.87
CA GLU A 305 -8.17 -7.30 34.31
C GLU A 305 -9.19 -8.31 34.88
N ILE A 306 -9.46 -8.28 36.19
CA ILE A 306 -10.45 -9.16 36.82
C ILE A 306 -11.84 -8.93 36.21
N LEU A 307 -12.27 -7.67 36.09
CA LEU A 307 -13.58 -7.35 35.54
C LEU A 307 -13.67 -7.64 34.04
N GLY A 308 -12.65 -7.30 33.27
CA GLY A 308 -12.60 -7.60 31.83
C GLY A 308 -12.64 -9.11 31.54
N ASN A 309 -11.86 -9.91 32.27
CA ASN A 309 -11.84 -11.36 32.12
C ASN A 309 -13.16 -12.01 32.56
N GLY A 310 -13.79 -11.50 33.64
CA GLY A 310 -15.09 -12.00 34.10
C GLY A 310 -16.19 -11.85 33.04
N LEU A 311 -16.17 -10.75 32.29
CA LEU A 311 -17.10 -10.52 31.18
C LEU A 311 -16.85 -11.45 29.98
N ALA A 312 -15.58 -11.74 29.67
CA ALA A 312 -15.23 -12.65 28.58
C ALA A 312 -15.71 -14.08 28.84
N VAL A 313 -15.64 -14.55 30.09
CA VAL A 313 -16.13 -15.88 30.49
C VAL A 313 -17.66 -15.95 30.46
N GLY A 314 -18.36 -14.87 30.86
CA GLY A 314 -19.82 -14.80 30.82
C GLY A 314 -20.43 -14.69 29.42
N SER A 315 -19.66 -14.26 28.41
CA SER A 315 -20.10 -14.16 27.02
C SER A 315 -19.97 -15.46 26.21
N ALA A 316 -19.29 -16.48 26.77
CA ALA A 316 -19.05 -17.78 26.12
C ALA A 316 -20.00 -18.90 26.62
N ALA A 317 -20.97 -18.56 27.47
CA ALA A 317 -22.05 -19.42 27.95
C ALA A 317 -23.38 -19.02 27.32
#